data_AF-A0A6A9SMQ4-F1
#
_entry.id   AF-A0A6A9SMQ4-F1
#
_cell.length_a   1.000
_cell.length_b   1.000
_cell.length_c   1.000
_cell.angle_alpha   90.00
_cell.angle_beta   90.00
_cell.angle_gamma   90.00
#
_symmetry.space_group_name_H-M   'P 1'
#
loop_
_entity.id
_entity.type
_entity.pdbx_description
1 polymer ?
#
loop_
_entity_poly.entity_id
_entity_poly.type
_entity_poly.pdbx_seq_one_letter_code
_entity_poly.pdbx_strand_id
1 'polypeptide(L)'
;MEYNHRAAGEVTANELEFPLLHVVTQDGITEHGEEDLVRGLVEQSQAEDGTYILVTDTTAPKTPTYTKKPGRSIVDDFPPIAVRDYASLTNTFLEDVLEARSRIPVVDTRNVFFHAASALHAEAGAPADSIEAVFDYTEAPPDSPVWDSARYFLVHDLENVLEDYSEHIREALRSWTEKGDTQKVANHILEVLQVCDYDASKLEDYRQRDPEYR
;
A
#
# COMPACT_ATOMS: atom_id res chain seq x y z
N MET A 1 0.23 3.90 -13.44
CA MET A 1 0.51 2.53 -13.93
C MET A 1 -0.65 1.67 -13.47
N GLU A 2 -1.29 0.97 -14.40
CA GLU A 2 -2.40 0.06 -14.09
C GLU A 2 -1.79 -1.32 -13.77
N TYR A 3 -1.94 -1.81 -12.55
CA TYR A 3 -1.45 -3.12 -12.15
C TYR A 3 -2.54 -4.16 -12.42
N ASN A 4 -2.20 -5.21 -13.18
CA ASN A 4 -3.13 -6.31 -13.43
C ASN A 4 -3.05 -7.32 -12.28
N HIS A 5 -3.94 -7.18 -11.29
CA HIS A 5 -4.02 -8.10 -10.17
C HIS A 5 -4.59 -9.45 -10.61
N ARG A 6 -3.89 -10.55 -10.30
CA ARG A 6 -4.33 -11.92 -10.56
C ARG A 6 -4.17 -12.76 -9.30
N ALA A 7 -5.14 -13.61 -9.00
CA ALA A 7 -5.06 -14.52 -7.87
C ALA A 7 -4.12 -15.69 -8.19
N ALA A 8 -3.33 -16.14 -7.20
CA ALA A 8 -2.35 -17.21 -7.37
C ALA A 8 -2.96 -18.54 -7.86
N GLY A 9 -4.21 -18.84 -7.49
CA GLY A 9 -4.93 -20.04 -7.94
C GLY A 9 -5.41 -20.01 -9.40
N GLU A 10 -5.23 -18.89 -10.10
CA GLU A 10 -5.74 -18.68 -11.46
C GLU A 10 -4.62 -18.57 -12.50
N VAL A 11 -3.36 -18.70 -12.08
CA VAL A 11 -2.19 -18.45 -12.92
C VAL A 11 -1.11 -19.50 -12.73
N THR A 12 -0.38 -19.76 -13.79
CA THR A 12 0.87 -20.51 -13.77
C THR A 12 2.04 -19.60 -14.13
N ALA A 13 3.27 -19.96 -13.73
CA ALA A 13 4.45 -19.13 -13.97
C ALA A 13 4.60 -18.72 -15.45
N ASN A 14 4.35 -19.66 -16.37
CA ASN A 14 4.49 -19.46 -17.82
C ASN A 14 3.47 -18.47 -18.42
N GLU A 15 2.42 -18.09 -17.69
CA GLU A 15 1.36 -17.17 -18.16
C GLU A 15 1.59 -15.72 -17.73
N LEU A 16 2.68 -15.47 -17.01
CA LEU A 16 3.02 -14.18 -16.42
C LEU A 16 4.29 -13.60 -17.07
N GLU A 17 4.31 -12.28 -17.22
CA GLU A 17 5.43 -11.53 -17.79
C GLU A 17 6.08 -10.65 -16.72
N PHE A 18 7.41 -10.56 -16.72
CA PHE A 18 8.15 -9.70 -15.80
C PHE A 18 8.12 -8.22 -16.23
N PRO A 19 8.15 -7.25 -15.29
CA PRO A 19 8.37 -7.41 -13.85
C PRO A 19 7.13 -7.87 -13.07
N LEU A 20 7.32 -8.71 -12.04
CA LEU A 20 6.26 -9.27 -11.20
C LEU A 20 6.47 -8.97 -9.72
N LEU A 21 5.37 -8.58 -9.05
CA LEU A 21 5.26 -8.49 -7.60
C LEU A 21 4.30 -9.58 -7.12
N HIS A 22 4.76 -10.45 -6.23
CA HIS A 22 3.97 -11.53 -5.67
C HIS A 22 3.90 -11.38 -4.15
N VAL A 23 2.71 -11.15 -3.61
CA VAL A 23 2.46 -10.99 -2.18
C VAL A 23 1.83 -12.26 -1.64
N VAL A 24 2.52 -12.95 -0.74
CA VAL A 24 2.07 -14.24 -0.18
C VAL A 24 2.65 -14.47 1.21
N THR A 25 1.86 -15.05 2.12
CA THR A 25 2.36 -15.47 3.44
C THR A 25 3.09 -16.81 3.35
N GLN A 26 3.90 -17.16 4.34
CA GLN A 26 4.48 -18.50 4.44
C GLN A 26 3.40 -19.58 4.41
N ASP A 27 2.27 -19.35 5.08
CA ASP A 27 1.13 -20.27 5.09
C ASP A 27 0.47 -20.35 3.70
N GLY A 28 0.39 -19.24 2.96
CA GLY A 28 0.02 -19.21 1.53
C GLY A 28 0.87 -20.14 0.69
N ILE A 29 2.18 -20.09 0.88
CA ILE A 29 3.13 -20.95 0.17
C ILE A 29 2.89 -22.43 0.50
N THR A 30 2.75 -22.79 1.78
CA THR A 30 2.75 -24.20 2.21
C THR A 30 1.37 -24.85 2.28
N GLU A 31 0.35 -24.14 2.78
CA GLU A 31 -0.98 -24.70 3.02
C GLU A 31 -1.91 -24.51 1.81
N HIS A 32 -1.69 -23.43 1.05
CA HIS A 32 -2.51 -23.10 -0.13
C HIS A 32 -1.88 -23.53 -1.46
N GLY A 33 -0.76 -24.27 -1.42
CA GLY A 33 -0.19 -24.96 -2.58
C GLY A 33 0.55 -24.06 -3.56
N GLU A 34 0.98 -22.87 -3.14
CA GLU A 34 1.70 -21.94 -4.01
C GLU A 34 3.19 -22.24 -4.17
N GLU A 35 3.70 -23.31 -3.55
CA GLU A 35 5.11 -23.73 -3.69
C GLU A 35 5.55 -23.83 -5.16
N ASP A 36 4.71 -24.44 -6.01
CA ASP A 36 4.99 -24.65 -7.43
C ASP A 36 5.09 -23.33 -8.19
N LEU A 37 4.16 -22.40 -7.92
CA LEU A 37 4.12 -21.08 -8.55
C LEU A 37 5.33 -20.26 -8.14
N VAL A 38 5.63 -20.20 -6.84
CA VAL A 38 6.77 -19.44 -6.33
C VAL A 38 8.07 -19.96 -6.93
N ARG A 39 8.30 -21.29 -6.94
CA ARG A 39 9.52 -21.84 -7.53
C ARG A 39 9.59 -21.64 -9.03
N GLY A 40 8.49 -21.83 -9.75
CA GLY A 40 8.41 -21.59 -11.19
C GLY A 40 8.80 -20.16 -11.53
N LEU A 41 8.25 -19.16 -10.82
CA LEU A 41 8.58 -17.75 -11.02
C LEU A 41 10.03 -17.39 -10.65
N VAL A 42 10.58 -17.98 -9.59
CA VAL A 42 12.01 -17.80 -9.26
C VAL A 42 12.90 -18.38 -10.36
N GLU A 43 12.62 -19.59 -10.83
CA GLU A 43 13.41 -20.24 -11.88
C GLU A 43 13.30 -19.49 -13.22
N GLN A 44 12.09 -19.07 -13.59
CA GLN A 44 11.83 -18.34 -14.84
C GLN A 44 12.45 -16.93 -14.81
N SER A 45 12.36 -16.21 -13.68
CA SER A 45 12.98 -14.88 -13.56
C SER A 45 14.50 -14.94 -13.74
N GLN A 46 15.16 -15.98 -13.23
CA GLN A 46 16.60 -16.18 -13.46
C GLN A 46 16.92 -16.57 -14.90
N ALA A 47 16.06 -17.37 -15.54
CA ALA A 47 16.25 -17.79 -16.92
C ALA A 47 16.09 -16.62 -17.92
N GLU A 48 15.17 -15.69 -17.63
CA GLU A 48 14.82 -14.57 -18.50
C GLU A 48 15.50 -13.25 -18.14
N ASP A 49 16.34 -13.23 -17.10
CA ASP A 49 16.86 -11.98 -16.49
C ASP A 49 15.72 -11.00 -16.08
N GLY A 50 14.60 -11.57 -15.64
CA GLY A 50 13.38 -10.88 -15.26
C GLY A 50 13.40 -10.39 -13.81
N THR A 51 12.66 -9.33 -13.53
CA THR A 51 12.50 -8.82 -12.16
C THR A 51 11.31 -9.50 -11.47
N TYR A 52 11.59 -10.35 -10.47
CA TYR A 52 10.58 -10.97 -9.61
C TYR A 52 10.78 -10.55 -8.16
N ILE A 53 9.75 -9.95 -7.56
CA ILE A 53 9.75 -9.50 -6.17
C ILE A 53 8.73 -10.34 -5.40
N LEU A 54 9.23 -11.18 -4.48
CA LEU A 54 8.42 -11.93 -3.53
C LEU A 54 8.31 -11.15 -2.22
N VAL A 55 7.10 -10.71 -1.88
CA VAL A 55 6.78 -10.07 -0.60
C VAL A 55 6.10 -11.09 0.29
N THR A 56 6.68 -11.31 1.45
CA THR A 56 6.22 -12.32 2.41
C THR A 56 6.39 -11.83 3.84
N ASP A 57 5.69 -12.48 4.76
CA ASP A 57 5.71 -12.24 6.21
C ASP A 57 6.98 -12.80 6.89
N THR A 58 7.91 -13.39 6.14
CA THR A 58 9.18 -13.92 6.63
C THR A 58 10.35 -13.59 5.71
N THR A 59 11.55 -13.38 6.26
CA THR A 59 12.77 -13.18 5.45
C THR A 59 13.34 -14.47 4.87
N ALA A 60 12.79 -15.63 5.27
CA ALA A 60 13.25 -16.95 4.87
C ALA A 60 12.07 -17.86 4.48
N PRO A 61 11.34 -17.51 3.41
CA PRO A 61 10.21 -18.31 2.94
C PRO A 61 10.67 -19.70 2.52
N LYS A 62 9.85 -20.72 2.80
CA LYS A 62 10.18 -22.14 2.60
C LYS A 62 9.23 -22.78 1.62
N THR A 63 9.78 -23.70 0.82
CA THR A 63 9.04 -24.63 -0.05
C THR A 63 9.41 -26.06 0.32
N PRO A 64 8.82 -26.60 1.41
CA PRO A 64 9.18 -27.90 1.98
C PRO A 64 9.15 -29.05 0.98
N THR A 65 8.21 -29.02 0.02
CA THR A 65 8.04 -30.06 -1.02
C THR A 65 9.29 -30.19 -1.89
N TYR A 66 10.04 -29.11 -2.07
CA TYR A 66 11.21 -29.04 -2.94
C TYR A 66 12.55 -29.06 -2.19
N THR A 67 12.53 -28.73 -0.89
CA THR A 67 13.76 -28.65 -0.09
C THR A 67 14.27 -30.05 0.29
N LYS A 68 15.49 -30.39 -0.15
CA LYS A 68 16.11 -31.71 0.15
C LYS A 68 16.55 -31.86 1.61
N LYS A 69 16.74 -30.75 2.33
CA LYS A 69 17.11 -30.73 3.75
C LYS A 69 16.06 -29.95 4.52
N PRO A 70 15.51 -30.51 5.61
CA PRO A 70 14.57 -29.80 6.46
C PRO A 70 15.12 -28.44 6.91
N GLY A 71 14.31 -27.40 6.76
CA GLY A 71 14.64 -26.05 7.24
C GLY A 71 15.37 -25.16 6.23
N ARG A 72 15.72 -25.63 5.03
CA ARG A 72 16.19 -24.74 3.96
C ARG A 72 15.06 -23.85 3.46
N SER A 73 15.40 -22.61 3.14
CA SER A 73 14.51 -21.61 2.55
C SER A 73 14.77 -21.48 1.05
N ILE A 74 13.87 -20.78 0.35
CA ILE A 74 14.04 -20.40 -1.05
C ILE A 74 15.36 -19.62 -1.23
N VAL A 75 15.68 -18.73 -0.30
CA VAL A 75 16.92 -17.93 -0.32
C VAL A 75 18.16 -18.81 -0.27
N ASP A 76 18.14 -19.91 0.48
CA ASP A 76 19.25 -20.86 0.55
C ASP A 76 19.43 -21.67 -0.74
N ASP A 77 18.32 -21.94 -1.45
CA ASP A 77 18.28 -22.74 -2.67
C ASP A 77 18.61 -21.91 -3.92
N PHE A 78 18.42 -20.60 -3.86
CA PHE A 78 18.68 -19.67 -4.96
C PHE A 78 19.60 -18.51 -4.50
N PRO A 79 20.94 -18.74 -4.50
CA PRO A 79 21.92 -17.76 -4.02
C PRO A 79 21.87 -16.34 -4.65
N PRO A 80 21.42 -16.14 -5.90
CA PRO A 80 21.28 -14.81 -6.48
C PRO A 80 20.18 -13.95 -5.84
N ILE A 81 19.27 -14.51 -5.03
CA ILE A 81 18.17 -13.77 -4.42
C ILE A 81 18.70 -12.80 -3.37
N ALA A 82 18.41 -11.52 -3.57
CA ALA A 82 18.67 -10.48 -2.58
C ALA A 82 17.48 -10.35 -1.61
N VAL A 83 17.71 -10.67 -0.33
CA VAL A 83 16.70 -10.44 0.72
C VAL A 83 16.77 -8.99 1.18
N ARG A 84 15.60 -8.34 1.22
CA ARG A 84 15.44 -7.00 1.75
C ARG A 84 14.47 -7.04 2.92
N ASP A 85 14.94 -6.62 4.10
CA ASP A 85 14.06 -6.43 5.24
C ASP A 85 13.29 -5.12 5.08
N TYR A 86 11.98 -5.25 4.86
CA TYR A 86 11.09 -4.11 4.67
C TYR A 86 11.08 -3.18 5.89
N ALA A 87 11.22 -3.71 7.12
CA ALA A 87 11.27 -2.89 8.33
C ALA A 87 12.52 -2.00 8.31
N SER A 88 13.69 -2.59 8.06
CA SER A 88 14.94 -1.82 7.93
C SER A 88 14.92 -0.82 6.78
N LEU A 89 14.37 -1.20 5.62
CA LEU A 89 14.21 -0.27 4.48
C LEU A 89 13.26 0.88 4.81
N THR A 90 12.16 0.59 5.49
CA THR A 90 11.19 1.60 5.92
C THR A 90 11.85 2.56 6.91
N ASN A 91 12.63 2.06 7.87
CA ASN A 91 13.36 2.90 8.81
C ASN A 91 14.35 3.82 8.10
N THR A 92 15.15 3.25 7.19
CA THR A 92 16.11 4.02 6.39
C THR A 92 15.39 5.08 5.54
N PHE A 93 14.27 4.73 4.92
CA PHE A 93 13.50 5.66 4.11
C PHE A 93 12.87 6.77 4.96
N LEU A 94 12.32 6.43 6.11
CA LEU A 94 11.75 7.41 7.04
C LEU A 94 12.82 8.35 7.59
N GLU A 95 13.96 7.82 8.06
CA GLU A 95 15.04 8.60 8.68
C GLU A 95 15.84 9.39 7.64
N ASP A 96 16.30 8.74 6.56
CA ASP A 96 17.23 9.38 5.62
C ASP A 96 16.54 10.20 4.52
N VAL A 97 15.29 9.87 4.16
CA VAL A 97 14.60 10.48 3.01
C VAL A 97 13.46 11.39 3.44
N LEU A 98 12.67 10.97 4.42
CA LEU A 98 11.45 11.68 4.80
C LEU A 98 11.55 12.51 6.09
N GLU A 99 12.48 12.24 7.00
CA GLU A 99 12.58 12.97 8.29
C GLU A 99 12.79 14.47 8.06
N ALA A 100 13.59 14.85 7.06
CA ALA A 100 13.84 16.25 6.74
C ALA A 100 12.71 16.93 5.94
N ARG A 101 11.80 16.16 5.35
CA ARG A 101 10.74 16.66 4.44
C ARG A 101 9.35 16.62 5.07
N SER A 102 9.05 15.58 5.82
CA SER A 102 7.80 15.44 6.57
C SER A 102 7.82 16.37 7.79
N ARG A 103 6.69 17.01 8.05
CA ARG A 103 6.46 17.76 9.31
C ARG A 103 5.82 16.90 10.39
N ILE A 104 5.42 15.66 10.09
CA ILE A 104 4.91 14.70 11.07
C ILE A 104 6.11 13.98 11.71
N PRO A 105 6.24 14.01 13.05
CA PRO A 105 7.26 13.25 13.76
C PRO A 105 7.11 11.73 13.56
N VAL A 106 8.22 11.02 13.34
CA VAL A 106 8.24 9.53 13.23
C VAL A 106 7.76 8.82 14.52
N VAL A 107 7.78 9.53 15.65
CA VAL A 107 7.24 9.03 16.92
C VAL A 107 5.70 8.99 16.95
N ASP A 108 5.04 9.78 16.09
CA ASP A 108 3.58 9.84 16.00
C ASP A 108 3.04 8.76 15.04
N THR A 109 3.82 8.42 14.02
CA THR A 109 3.51 7.31 13.12
C THR A 109 4.77 6.85 12.39
N ARG A 110 4.82 5.56 12.03
CA ARG A 110 5.82 5.02 11.09
C ARG A 110 5.23 4.73 9.71
N ASN A 111 3.98 5.15 9.47
CA ASN A 111 3.32 4.91 8.21
C ASN A 111 3.85 5.88 7.13
N VAL A 112 4.57 5.31 6.16
CA VAL A 112 5.21 6.05 5.06
C VAL A 112 4.21 6.90 4.28
N PHE A 113 2.95 6.47 4.17
CA PHE A 113 1.91 7.23 3.49
C PHE A 113 1.72 8.62 4.12
N PHE A 114 1.62 8.71 5.45
CA PHE A 114 1.43 9.99 6.14
C PHE A 114 2.66 10.90 6.00
N HIS A 115 3.86 10.33 6.06
CA HIS A 115 5.08 11.12 5.87
C HIS A 115 5.23 11.64 4.44
N ALA A 116 4.88 10.82 3.43
CA ALA A 116 4.89 11.24 2.03
C ALA A 116 3.86 12.34 1.76
N ALA A 117 2.63 12.19 2.28
CA ALA A 117 1.60 13.23 2.21
C ALA A 117 2.08 14.53 2.88
N SER A 118 2.58 14.43 4.11
CA SER A 118 3.10 15.57 4.87
C SER A 118 4.24 16.29 4.13
N ALA A 119 5.17 15.56 3.52
CA ALA A 119 6.25 16.16 2.73
C ALA A 119 5.72 16.94 1.51
N LEU A 120 4.80 16.36 0.75
CA LEU A 120 4.19 17.01 -0.41
C LEU A 120 3.37 18.25 0.00
N HIS A 121 2.60 18.14 1.08
CA HIS A 121 1.84 19.27 1.63
C HIS A 121 2.76 20.40 2.08
N ALA A 122 3.84 20.07 2.80
CA ALA A 122 4.82 21.05 3.27
C ALA A 122 5.52 21.80 2.12
N GLU A 123 5.80 21.12 1.01
CA GLU A 123 6.38 21.71 -0.20
C GLU A 123 5.38 22.63 -0.94
N ALA A 124 4.10 22.28 -0.91
CA ALA A 124 3.02 23.07 -1.50
C ALA A 124 2.50 24.21 -0.61
N GLY A 125 2.96 24.29 0.64
CA GLY A 125 2.48 25.27 1.63
C GLY A 125 1.14 24.92 2.27
N ALA A 126 0.65 23.69 2.09
CA ALA A 126 -0.59 23.18 2.66
C ALA A 126 -0.39 22.64 4.11
N PRO A 127 -1.47 22.42 4.88
CA PRO A 127 -1.42 21.79 6.20
C PRO A 127 -0.73 20.42 6.16
N ALA A 128 0.25 20.21 7.05
CA ALA A 128 1.19 19.09 6.94
C ALA A 128 1.73 18.57 8.28
N ASP A 129 1.37 19.20 9.40
CA ASP A 129 1.99 19.04 10.72
C ASP A 129 1.38 17.91 11.56
N SER A 130 0.31 17.27 11.07
CA SER A 130 -0.35 16.15 11.75
C SER A 130 -1.03 15.22 10.74
N ILE A 131 -1.36 14.00 11.19
CA ILE A 131 -2.13 13.04 10.39
C ILE A 131 -3.48 13.65 10.00
N GLU A 132 -4.19 14.29 10.93
CA GLU A 132 -5.47 14.96 10.62
C GLU A 132 -5.31 16.06 9.56
N ALA A 133 -4.29 16.93 9.70
CA ALA A 133 -4.08 18.05 8.80
C ALA A 133 -3.83 17.64 7.33
N VAL A 134 -3.15 16.51 7.08
CA VAL A 134 -2.94 16.06 5.70
C VAL A 134 -4.23 15.59 5.02
N PHE A 135 -5.29 15.29 5.78
CA PHE A 135 -6.60 14.92 5.22
C PHE A 135 -7.56 16.10 5.06
N ASP A 136 -7.11 17.35 5.27
CA ASP A 136 -7.92 18.51 4.88
C ASP A 136 -7.97 18.64 3.35
N TYR A 137 -9.02 18.06 2.74
CA TYR A 137 -9.22 18.05 1.30
C TYR A 137 -9.50 19.43 0.70
N THR A 138 -9.84 20.43 1.51
CA THR A 138 -10.01 21.80 1.03
C THR A 138 -8.65 22.41 0.66
N GLU A 139 -7.62 22.10 1.45
CA GLU A 139 -6.26 22.61 1.28
C GLU A 139 -5.31 21.61 0.61
N ALA A 140 -5.71 20.34 0.45
CA ALA A 140 -4.85 19.28 -0.07
C ALA A 140 -4.35 19.60 -1.50
N PRO A 141 -3.03 19.54 -1.76
CA PRO A 141 -2.50 19.73 -3.10
C PRO A 141 -3.08 18.69 -4.06
N PRO A 142 -3.31 19.02 -5.36
CA PRO A 142 -3.87 18.07 -6.30
C PRO A 142 -3.07 16.77 -6.39
N ASP A 143 -1.74 16.83 -6.31
CA ASP A 143 -0.85 15.67 -6.43
C ASP A 143 -0.63 14.92 -5.10
N SER A 144 -1.37 15.28 -4.05
CA SER A 144 -1.26 14.59 -2.76
C SER A 144 -1.82 13.16 -2.84
N PRO A 145 -1.15 12.16 -2.23
CA PRO A 145 -1.65 10.78 -2.19
C PRO A 145 -2.94 10.63 -1.35
N VAL A 146 -3.34 11.64 -0.57
CA VAL A 146 -4.57 11.58 0.24
C VAL A 146 -5.83 11.46 -0.62
N TRP A 147 -5.82 11.99 -1.85
CA TRP A 147 -6.93 11.82 -2.80
C TRP A 147 -7.20 10.36 -3.16
N ASP A 148 -6.18 9.50 -3.13
CA ASP A 148 -6.35 8.07 -3.41
C ASP A 148 -7.17 7.37 -2.31
N SER A 149 -7.13 7.87 -1.08
CA SER A 149 -7.93 7.31 0.01
C SER A 149 -9.43 7.55 -0.19
N ALA A 150 -9.85 8.76 -0.59
CA ALA A 150 -11.24 9.04 -0.95
C ALA A 150 -11.65 8.29 -2.23
N ARG A 151 -10.77 8.26 -3.24
CA ARG A 151 -11.02 7.53 -4.50
C ARG A 151 -11.24 6.03 -4.25
N TYR A 152 -10.47 5.42 -3.35
CA TYR A 152 -10.61 4.01 -3.00
C TYR A 152 -12.05 3.67 -2.59
N PHE A 153 -12.64 4.46 -1.69
CA PHE A 153 -14.00 4.24 -1.20
C PHE A 153 -15.07 4.43 -2.29
N LEU A 154 -14.84 5.31 -3.26
CA LEU A 154 -15.74 5.49 -4.41
C LEU A 154 -15.68 4.32 -5.41
N VAL A 155 -14.49 3.80 -5.67
CA VAL A 155 -14.29 2.78 -6.71
C VAL A 155 -14.60 1.38 -6.20
N HIS A 156 -14.28 1.09 -4.94
CA HIS A 156 -14.29 -0.28 -4.41
C HIS A 156 -15.41 -0.56 -3.40
N ASP A 157 -16.06 0.47 -2.84
CA ASP A 157 -16.96 0.30 -1.68
C ASP A 157 -18.37 0.92 -1.84
N LEU A 158 -18.73 1.40 -3.03
CA LEU A 158 -20.03 2.06 -3.26
C LEU A 158 -21.22 1.07 -3.30
N GLU A 159 -20.97 -0.23 -3.49
CA GLU A 159 -22.04 -1.25 -3.57
C GLU A 159 -22.57 -1.71 -2.19
N ASN A 160 -21.94 -1.32 -1.08
CA ASN A 160 -22.38 -1.68 0.26
C ASN A 160 -22.61 -0.45 1.16
N VAL A 161 -23.91 -0.17 1.40
CA VAL A 161 -24.47 0.47 2.62
C VAL A 161 -24.52 2.01 2.67
N LEU A 162 -25.75 2.54 2.55
CA LEU A 162 -26.16 3.92 2.86
C LEU A 162 -26.43 4.18 4.36
N GLU A 163 -26.43 3.16 5.23
CA GLU A 163 -26.84 3.34 6.64
C GLU A 163 -25.68 3.58 7.62
N ASP A 164 -24.44 3.11 7.38
CA ASP A 164 -23.31 3.22 8.32
C ASP A 164 -21.94 3.48 7.65
N TYR A 165 -21.90 4.26 6.57
CA TYR A 165 -20.68 4.49 5.78
C TYR A 165 -19.51 5.09 6.59
N SER A 166 -19.81 5.90 7.61
CA SER A 166 -18.78 6.40 8.54
C SER A 166 -18.11 5.29 9.35
N GLU A 167 -18.86 4.28 9.80
CA GLU A 167 -18.29 3.17 10.58
C GLU A 167 -17.45 2.26 9.68
N HIS A 168 -17.86 2.10 8.43
CA HIS A 168 -17.09 1.37 7.42
C HIS A 168 -15.73 2.03 7.13
N ILE A 169 -15.71 3.35 6.88
CA ILE A 169 -14.45 4.09 6.68
C ILE A 169 -13.56 3.95 7.92
N ARG A 170 -14.11 4.02 9.13
CA ARG A 170 -13.34 3.85 10.36
C ARG A 170 -12.74 2.45 10.48
N GLU A 171 -13.50 1.40 10.18
CA GLU A 171 -12.98 0.03 10.26
C GLU A 171 -11.88 -0.19 9.21
N ALA A 172 -12.03 0.34 7.99
CA ALA A 172 -11.01 0.28 6.96
C ALA A 172 -9.72 1.02 7.38
N LEU A 173 -9.85 2.17 8.04
CA LEU A 173 -8.71 2.96 8.53
C LEU A 173 -8.10 2.46 9.85
N ARG A 174 -8.74 1.49 10.52
CA ARG A 174 -8.31 1.00 11.84
C ARG A 174 -6.91 0.38 11.81
N SER A 175 -6.51 -0.18 10.67
CA SER A 175 -5.17 -0.72 10.46
C SER A 175 -4.16 0.32 9.95
N TRP A 176 -4.62 1.50 9.51
CA TRP A 176 -3.78 2.55 8.91
C TRP A 176 -3.34 3.60 9.93
N THR A 177 -4.18 3.86 10.93
CA THR A 177 -4.03 4.97 11.88
C THR A 177 -3.79 4.43 13.29
N GLU A 178 -2.72 4.89 13.94
CA GLU A 178 -2.45 4.55 15.33
C GLU A 178 -3.20 5.53 16.24
N LYS A 179 -3.98 5.01 17.21
CA LYS A 179 -4.62 5.74 18.33
C LYS A 179 -5.27 7.11 18.01
N GLY A 180 -6.60 7.13 17.92
CA GLY A 180 -7.41 8.35 18.13
C GLY A 180 -7.63 9.24 16.90
N ASP A 181 -6.72 9.20 15.93
CA ASP A 181 -6.83 9.99 14.69
C ASP A 181 -7.75 9.34 13.64
N THR A 182 -8.04 8.03 13.76
CA THR A 182 -8.92 7.29 12.85
C THR A 182 -10.25 7.98 12.64
N GLN A 183 -10.86 8.47 13.72
CA GLN A 183 -12.16 9.13 13.69
C GLN A 183 -12.12 10.44 12.88
N LYS A 184 -11.08 11.23 13.09
CA LYS A 184 -10.92 12.54 12.48
C LYS A 184 -10.64 12.41 10.98
N VAL A 185 -9.74 11.49 10.63
CA VAL A 185 -9.45 11.13 9.24
C VAL A 185 -10.71 10.60 8.55
N ALA A 186 -11.46 9.71 9.20
CA ALA A 186 -12.71 9.19 8.65
C ALA A 186 -13.75 10.29 8.39
N ASN A 187 -13.84 11.29 9.28
CA ASN A 187 -14.73 12.43 9.09
C ASN A 187 -14.33 13.26 7.87
N HIS A 188 -13.04 13.58 7.69
CA HIS A 188 -12.57 14.32 6.51
C HIS A 188 -12.83 13.57 5.20
N ILE A 189 -12.61 12.26 5.18
CA ILE A 189 -12.94 11.43 4.02
C ILE A 189 -14.45 11.47 3.75
N LEU A 190 -15.28 11.28 4.78
CA LEU A 190 -16.74 11.32 4.62
C LEU A 190 -17.22 12.69 4.10
N GLU A 191 -16.66 13.78 4.62
CA GLU A 191 -16.99 15.14 4.21
C GLU A 191 -16.69 15.37 2.73
N VAL A 192 -15.49 15.02 2.25
CA VAL A 192 -15.16 15.20 0.82
C VAL A 192 -16.02 14.32 -0.08
N LEU A 193 -16.34 13.10 0.34
CA LEU A 193 -17.23 12.21 -0.39
C LEU A 193 -18.65 12.78 -0.48
N GLN A 194 -19.16 13.37 0.60
CA GLN A 194 -20.46 14.06 0.60
C GLN A 194 -20.47 15.30 -0.29
N VAL A 195 -19.42 16.14 -0.24
CA VAL A 195 -19.27 17.31 -1.11
C VAL A 195 -19.25 16.90 -2.59
N CYS A 196 -18.60 15.78 -2.88
CA CYS A 196 -18.53 15.21 -4.22
C CYS A 196 -19.72 14.32 -4.58
N ASP A 197 -20.78 14.28 -3.74
CA ASP A 197 -22.01 13.52 -3.97
C ASP A 197 -21.73 12.04 -4.32
N TYR A 198 -20.71 11.48 -3.65
CA TYR A 198 -20.19 10.13 -3.87
C TYR A 198 -19.89 9.81 -5.35
N ASP A 199 -19.45 10.80 -6.13
CA ASP A 199 -19.12 10.64 -7.56
C ASP A 199 -17.63 10.84 -7.81
N ALA A 200 -17.00 9.86 -8.47
CA ALA A 200 -15.56 9.86 -8.74
C ALA A 200 -15.14 10.97 -9.71
N SER A 201 -16.00 11.37 -10.65
CA SER A 201 -15.71 12.46 -11.58
C SER A 201 -15.78 13.80 -10.86
N LYS A 202 -16.76 14.00 -9.98
CA LYS A 202 -16.87 15.19 -9.12
C LYS A 202 -15.68 15.30 -8.16
N LEU A 203 -15.19 14.18 -7.60
CA LEU A 203 -13.98 14.17 -6.78
C LEU A 203 -12.75 14.62 -7.58
N GLU A 204 -12.61 14.15 -8.82
CA GLU A 204 -11.50 14.56 -9.69
C GLU A 204 -11.59 16.04 -10.06
N ASP A 205 -12.79 16.54 -10.39
CA ASP A 205 -13.02 17.96 -10.61
C ASP A 205 -12.71 18.79 -9.36
N TYR A 206 -13.09 18.32 -8.17
CA TYR A 206 -12.84 18.98 -6.90
C TYR A 206 -11.34 19.05 -6.58
N ARG A 207 -10.60 17.95 -6.78
CA ARG A 207 -9.15 17.86 -6.65
C ARG A 207 -8.42 18.91 -7.50
N GLN A 208 -8.91 19.18 -8.71
CA GLN A 208 -8.30 20.14 -9.64
C GLN A 208 -8.68 21.60 -9.38
N ARG A 209 -9.66 21.87 -8.52
CA ARG A 209 -10.02 23.25 -8.16
C ARG A 209 -8.90 23.90 -7.36
N ASP A 210 -8.76 25.20 -7.54
CA ASP A 210 -7.93 26.02 -6.65
C ASP A 210 -8.53 25.94 -5.22
N PRO A 211 -7.71 25.78 -4.17
CA PRO A 211 -8.16 25.71 -2.78
C PRO A 211 -9.15 26.83 -2.38
N GLU A 212 -9.03 28.04 -2.94
CA GLU A 212 -9.96 29.15 -2.66
C GLU A 212 -11.42 28.88 -3.09
N TYR A 213 -11.66 27.90 -3.97
CA TYR A 213 -12.99 27.54 -4.50
C TYR A 213 -13.44 26.11 -4.15
N ARG A 214 -12.78 25.50 -3.16
CA ARG A 214 -13.13 24.18 -2.63
C ARG A 214 -14.07 24.26 -1.43
#